data_AF-A0A370DKQ7-F1
#
_entry.id   AF-A0A370DKQ7-F1
#
_cell.length_a   1.000
_cell.length_b   1.000
_cell.length_c   1.000
_cell.angle_alpha   90.00
_cell.angle_beta   90.00
_cell.angle_gamma   90.00
#
_symmetry.space_group_name_H-M   'P 1'
#
loop_
_entity.id
_entity.type
_entity.pdbx_description
1 polymer ?
#
loop_
_entity_poly.entity_id
_entity_poly.type
_entity_poly.pdbx_seq_one_letter_code
_entity_poly.pdbx_strand_id
1 'polypeptide(L)'
;MAFAPEKQQQIANFHAPLIVNVVNSLSDTSLRPGLEQVLKASAENGWENLVGAIRKVLKGQRDSSILKGLDEEDQIIIDAILKGIQNPATMPDPNQEADPSMAAPMLAQLISGASKGDTNALSMLGQMAEQMSTTQGDLARFSTLIKPLVDGERDIDKLCDKIGPTGESLIKAILEELSKLDLH
;
A
#
# COMPACT_ATOMS: atom_id res chain seq x y z
N MET A 1 -1.85 3.49 -19.92
CA MET A 1 -3.20 2.96 -19.66
C MET A 1 -3.46 3.32 -18.21
N ALA A 2 -4.45 4.16 -17.88
CA ALA A 2 -4.60 4.62 -16.50
C ALA A 2 -4.78 3.43 -15.53
N PHE A 3 -4.08 3.45 -14.40
CA PHE A 3 -4.27 2.44 -13.35
C PHE A 3 -5.72 2.40 -12.89
N ALA A 4 -6.18 1.22 -12.48
CA ALA A 4 -7.49 1.05 -11.85
C ALA A 4 -7.59 1.93 -10.57
N PRO A 5 -8.79 2.42 -10.20
CA PRO A 5 -8.96 3.33 -9.07
C PRO A 5 -8.33 2.84 -7.76
N GLU A 6 -8.46 1.55 -7.45
CA GLU A 6 -7.85 0.93 -6.26
C GLU A 6 -6.32 1.05 -6.28
N LYS A 7 -5.69 0.77 -7.42
CA LYS A 7 -4.24 0.89 -7.57
C LYS A 7 -3.78 2.35 -7.49
N GLN A 8 -4.57 3.31 -7.98
CA GLN A 8 -4.29 4.73 -7.80
C GLN A 8 -4.32 5.10 -6.31
N GLN A 9 -5.30 4.61 -5.56
CA GLN A 9 -5.40 4.83 -4.12
C GLN A 9 -4.20 4.22 -3.37
N GLN A 10 -3.75 3.03 -3.75
CA GLN A 10 -2.56 2.40 -3.16
C GLN A 10 -1.30 3.23 -3.37
N ILE A 11 -1.08 3.72 -4.59
CA ILE A 11 0.06 4.59 -4.91
C ILE A 11 0.00 5.87 -4.08
N ALA A 12 -1.17 6.50 -4.00
CA ALA A 12 -1.35 7.71 -3.19
C ALA A 12 -1.11 7.44 -1.69
N ASN A 13 -1.56 6.30 -1.15
CA ASN A 13 -1.32 5.92 0.24
C ASN A 13 0.16 5.61 0.51
N PHE A 14 0.84 4.92 -0.41
CA PHE A 14 2.27 4.65 -0.29
C PHE A 14 3.10 5.94 -0.21
N HIS A 15 2.71 6.96 -0.99
CA HIS A 15 3.36 8.27 -1.01
C HIS A 15 2.72 9.30 -0.07
N ALA A 16 1.84 8.87 0.84
CA ALA A 16 1.11 9.75 1.74
C ALA A 16 2.00 10.69 2.57
N PRO A 17 3.15 10.24 3.13
CA PRO A 17 4.04 11.14 3.86
C PRO A 17 4.54 12.33 3.03
N LEU A 18 4.87 12.11 1.75
CA LEU A 18 5.30 13.17 0.85
C LEU A 18 4.13 14.10 0.49
N ILE A 19 2.99 13.53 0.12
CA ILE A 19 1.78 14.27 -0.29
C ILE A 19 1.35 15.22 0.83
N VAL A 20 1.23 14.71 2.06
CA VAL A 20 0.81 15.49 3.23
C VAL A 20 1.83 16.57 3.58
N ASN A 21 3.14 16.27 3.52
CA ASN A 21 4.18 17.25 3.80
C ASN A 21 4.13 18.44 2.81
N VAL A 22 3.89 18.16 1.52
CA VAL A 22 3.72 19.21 0.50
C VAL A 22 2.50 20.08 0.78
N VAL A 23 1.34 19.47 1.08
CA VAL A 23 0.11 20.22 1.36
C VAL A 23 0.26 21.06 2.63
N ASN A 24 0.79 20.50 3.71
CA ASN A 24 1.03 21.23 4.95
C ASN A 24 2.01 22.39 4.77
N SER A 25 3.04 22.22 3.93
CA SER A 25 4.03 23.28 3.62
C SER A 25 3.46 24.46 2.81
N LEU A 26 2.26 24.32 2.25
CA LEU A 26 1.52 25.43 1.65
C LEU A 26 0.83 26.30 2.71
N SER A 27 0.31 25.67 3.77
CA SER A 27 -0.36 26.35 4.89
C SER A 27 0.63 26.89 5.93
N ASP A 28 1.69 26.13 6.22
CA ASP A 28 2.75 26.51 7.15
C ASP A 28 4.10 26.58 6.43
N THR A 29 4.54 27.80 6.14
CA THR A 29 5.80 28.04 5.44
C THR A 29 7.04 27.66 6.25
N SER A 30 6.92 27.48 7.56
CA SER A 30 8.05 27.06 8.41
C SER A 30 8.50 25.63 8.12
N LEU A 31 7.64 24.81 7.51
CA LEU A 31 7.94 23.42 7.12
C LEU A 31 8.75 23.32 5.81
N ARG A 32 8.78 24.40 5.01
CA ARG A 32 9.42 24.42 3.68
C ARG A 32 10.92 24.07 3.67
N PRO A 33 11.75 24.51 4.62
CA PRO A 33 13.15 24.11 4.65
C PRO A 33 13.33 22.59 4.78
N GLY A 34 12.50 21.93 5.60
CA GLY A 34 12.50 20.47 5.74
C GLY A 34 12.02 19.79 4.46
N LEU A 35 10.93 20.27 3.86
CA LEU A 35 10.44 19.77 2.58
C LEU A 35 11.49 19.90 1.47
N GLU A 36 12.22 21.01 1.39
CA GLU A 36 13.24 21.22 0.36
C GLU A 36 14.40 20.22 0.48
N GLN A 37 14.77 19.81 1.70
CA GLN A 37 15.76 18.74 1.89
C GLN A 37 15.28 17.41 1.33
N VAL A 38 14.01 17.06 1.58
CA VAL A 38 13.38 15.85 1.02
C VAL A 38 13.35 15.93 -0.50
N LEU A 39 12.89 17.04 -1.08
CA LEU A 39 12.80 17.22 -2.53
C LEU A 39 14.18 17.16 -3.21
N LYS A 40 15.21 17.72 -2.57
CA LYS A 40 16.58 17.63 -3.08
C LYS A 40 17.06 16.17 -3.12
N ALA A 41 16.87 15.43 -2.03
CA ALA A 41 17.23 14.01 -1.98
C ALA A 41 16.43 13.19 -3.01
N SER A 42 15.13 13.44 -3.18
CA SER A 42 14.31 12.75 -4.19
C SER A 42 14.82 13.01 -5.61
N ALA A 43 15.18 14.26 -5.94
CA ALA A 43 15.73 14.59 -7.25
C ALA A 43 17.05 13.86 -7.52
N GLU A 44 17.95 13.80 -6.52
CA GLU A 44 19.21 13.05 -6.61
C GLU A 44 19.01 11.54 -6.82
N ASN A 45 17.84 11.00 -6.42
CA ASN A 45 17.44 9.60 -6.63
C ASN A 45 16.64 9.38 -7.93
N GLY A 46 16.61 10.35 -8.85
CA GLY A 46 15.97 10.21 -10.16
C GLY A 46 14.52 10.71 -10.25
N TRP A 47 13.98 11.34 -9.21
CA TRP A 47 12.61 11.85 -9.17
C TRP A 47 12.50 13.32 -9.62
N GLU A 48 13.38 13.74 -10.54
CA GLU A 48 13.54 15.15 -10.93
C GLU A 48 12.24 15.75 -11.51
N ASN A 49 11.51 14.97 -12.30
CA ASN A 49 10.26 15.39 -12.94
C ASN A 49 9.16 15.65 -11.89
N LEU A 50 8.95 14.72 -10.96
CA LEU A 50 8.03 14.89 -9.84
C LEU A 50 8.40 16.12 -9.00
N VAL A 51 9.67 16.26 -8.63
CA VAL A 51 10.14 17.40 -7.83
C VAL A 51 9.90 18.73 -8.57
N GLY A 52 10.13 18.75 -9.88
CA GLY A 52 9.80 19.90 -10.73
C GLY A 52 8.33 20.26 -10.68
N ALA A 53 7.44 19.27 -10.74
CA ALA A 53 5.99 19.45 -10.62
C ALA A 53 5.58 19.93 -9.22
N ILE A 54 6.09 19.33 -8.15
CA ILE A 54 5.84 19.76 -6.76
C ILE A 54 6.26 21.22 -6.56
N ARG A 55 7.43 21.62 -7.05
CA ARG A 55 7.90 23.01 -6.97
C ARG A 55 6.98 23.99 -7.72
N LYS A 56 6.38 23.60 -8.85
CA LYS A 56 5.36 24.40 -9.54
C LYS A 56 4.10 24.56 -8.67
N VAL A 57 3.66 23.48 -8.02
CA VAL A 57 2.54 23.53 -7.06
C VAL A 57 2.87 24.45 -5.88
N LEU A 58 4.05 24.35 -5.28
CA LEU A 58 4.48 25.25 -4.20
C LEU A 58 4.52 26.73 -4.63
N LYS A 59 4.76 27.02 -5.91
CA LYS A 59 4.70 28.36 -6.52
C LYS A 59 3.28 28.84 -6.86
N GLY A 60 2.25 28.04 -6.59
CA GLY A 60 0.85 28.41 -6.80
C GLY A 60 0.25 27.92 -8.14
N GLN A 61 0.99 27.17 -8.95
CA GLN A 61 0.44 26.63 -10.19
C GLN A 61 -0.54 25.47 -9.89
N ARG A 62 -1.72 25.44 -10.53
CA ARG A 62 -2.77 24.43 -10.30
C ARG A 62 -3.34 23.80 -11.57
N ASP A 63 -2.92 24.26 -12.74
CA ASP A 63 -3.47 23.80 -14.01
C ASP A 63 -2.88 22.45 -14.47
N SER A 64 -3.57 21.79 -15.40
CA SER A 64 -3.19 20.46 -15.89
C SER A 64 -1.84 20.41 -16.63
N SER A 65 -1.22 21.54 -16.95
CA SER A 65 0.12 21.53 -17.55
C SER A 65 1.21 21.00 -16.60
N ILE A 66 0.95 20.97 -15.29
CA ILE A 66 1.87 20.41 -14.28
C ILE A 66 2.07 18.90 -14.51
N LEU A 67 1.06 18.20 -15.02
CA LEU A 67 1.08 16.76 -15.27
C LEU A 67 1.87 16.37 -16.52
N LYS A 68 2.26 17.34 -17.36
CA LYS A 68 2.96 17.06 -18.62
C LYS A 68 4.37 16.53 -18.34
N GLY A 69 4.68 15.37 -18.91
CA GLY A 69 5.99 14.73 -18.83
C GLY A 69 6.20 13.89 -17.56
N LEU A 70 5.17 13.78 -16.70
CA LEU A 70 5.15 12.87 -15.57
C LEU A 70 4.74 11.47 -16.02
N ASP A 71 5.31 10.44 -15.41
CA ASP A 71 4.80 9.08 -15.55
C ASP A 71 3.46 8.91 -14.81
N GLU A 72 2.85 7.72 -14.93
CA GLU A 72 1.53 7.48 -14.34
C GLU A 72 1.54 7.54 -12.81
N GLU A 73 2.65 7.17 -12.16
CA GLU A 73 2.78 7.20 -10.69
C GLU A 73 2.92 8.64 -10.20
N ASP A 74 3.81 9.42 -10.82
CA ASP A 74 4.02 10.84 -10.55
C ASP A 74 2.74 11.66 -10.75
N GLN A 75 1.96 11.34 -11.79
CA GLN A 75 0.67 11.99 -12.02
C GLN A 75 -0.31 11.76 -10.87
N ILE A 76 -0.35 10.55 -10.30
CA ILE A 76 -1.21 10.22 -9.16
C ILE A 76 -0.78 11.01 -7.92
N ILE A 77 0.53 11.12 -7.67
CA ILE A 77 1.05 11.90 -6.54
C ILE A 77 0.66 13.37 -6.67
N ILE A 78 0.86 13.97 -7.84
CA ILE A 78 0.48 15.38 -8.08
C ILE A 78 -1.03 15.60 -8.01
N ASP A 79 -1.82 14.69 -8.58
CA ASP A 79 -3.28 14.77 -8.50
C ASP A 79 -3.78 14.68 -7.05
N ALA A 80 -3.21 13.78 -6.24
CA ALA A 80 -3.50 13.68 -4.81
C ALA A 80 -3.15 14.96 -4.05
N ILE A 81 -2.01 15.60 -4.34
CA ILE A 81 -1.64 16.90 -3.78
C ILE A 81 -2.67 17.98 -4.18
N LEU A 82 -3.03 18.08 -5.46
CA LEU A 82 -3.98 19.07 -5.95
C LEU A 82 -5.39 18.87 -5.35
N LYS A 83 -5.81 17.62 -5.16
CA LYS A 83 -7.06 17.28 -4.45
C LYS A 83 -6.98 17.67 -2.98
N GLY A 84 -5.89 17.34 -2.29
CA GLY A 84 -5.68 17.71 -0.87
C GLY A 84 -5.67 19.22 -0.64
N ILE A 85 -5.14 20.01 -1.59
CA ILE A 85 -5.21 21.48 -1.54
C ILE A 85 -6.65 21.99 -1.66
N GLN A 86 -7.47 21.37 -2.52
CA GLN A 86 -8.87 21.76 -2.71
C GLN A 86 -9.76 21.32 -1.54
N ASN A 87 -9.51 20.11 -1.03
CA ASN A 87 -10.24 19.52 0.07
C ASN A 87 -9.30 18.69 0.96
N PRO A 88 -8.88 19.21 2.12
CA PRO A 88 -8.01 18.49 3.04
C PRO A 88 -8.54 17.11 3.49
N ALA A 89 -9.86 16.89 3.45
CA ALA A 89 -10.47 15.60 3.80
C ALA A 89 -10.19 14.48 2.78
N THR A 90 -9.64 14.80 1.59
CA THR A 90 -9.24 13.80 0.59
C THR A 90 -7.77 13.42 0.68
N MET A 91 -7.03 13.96 1.66
CA MET A 91 -5.62 13.60 1.82
C MET A 91 -5.49 12.15 2.30
N PRO A 92 -4.50 11.41 1.78
CA PRO A 92 -4.19 10.09 2.30
C PRO A 92 -3.63 10.21 3.72
N ASP A 93 -3.89 9.23 4.57
CA ASP A 93 -3.37 9.20 5.94
C ASP A 93 -1.90 8.72 5.93
N PRO A 94 -0.93 9.55 6.34
CA PRO A 94 0.49 9.21 6.30
C PRO A 94 0.87 8.16 7.36
N ASN A 95 -0.01 7.88 8.32
CA ASN A 95 0.18 6.83 9.34
C ASN A 95 -0.62 5.57 9.01
N GLN A 96 -1.35 5.54 7.89
CA GLN A 96 -2.05 4.34 7.46
C GLN A 96 -1.03 3.33 6.95
N GLU A 97 -0.80 2.28 7.74
CA GLU A 97 -0.05 1.11 7.29
C GLU A 97 -0.73 0.53 6.03
N ALA A 98 0.08 0.07 5.08
CA ALA A 98 -0.43 -0.56 3.86
C ALA A 98 -1.41 -1.67 4.24
N ASP A 99 -2.63 -1.61 3.71
CA ASP A 99 -3.67 -2.59 4.03
C ASP A 99 -3.18 -4.00 3.65
N PRO A 100 -2.95 -4.88 4.64
CA PRO A 100 -2.39 -6.20 4.37
C PRO A 100 -3.32 -7.05 3.50
N SER A 101 -4.63 -6.76 3.51
CA SER A 101 -5.61 -7.45 2.67
C SER A 101 -5.32 -7.30 1.16
N MET A 102 -4.53 -6.30 0.75
CA MET A 102 -4.08 -6.18 -0.65
C MET A 102 -3.21 -7.36 -1.10
N ALA A 103 -2.57 -8.07 -0.17
CA ALA A 103 -1.82 -9.29 -0.46
C ALA A 103 -2.73 -10.54 -0.55
N ALA A 104 -4.01 -10.44 -0.16
CA ALA A 104 -4.90 -11.58 -0.02
C ALA A 104 -5.07 -12.42 -1.30
N PRO A 105 -5.24 -11.85 -2.51
CA PRO A 105 -5.38 -12.65 -3.73
C PRO A 105 -4.14 -13.51 -4.02
N MET A 106 -2.94 -12.94 -3.87
CA MET A 106 -1.69 -13.67 -4.07
C MET A 106 -1.51 -14.75 -2.99
N LEU A 107 -1.78 -14.43 -1.72
CA LEU A 107 -1.69 -15.39 -0.63
C LEU A 107 -2.69 -16.55 -0.80
N ALA A 108 -3.92 -16.25 -1.23
CA ALA A 108 -4.93 -17.27 -1.52
C ALA A 108 -4.49 -18.21 -2.66
N GLN A 109 -3.89 -17.67 -3.73
CA GLN A 109 -3.34 -18.48 -4.82
C GLN A 109 -2.23 -19.42 -4.31
N LEU A 110 -1.30 -18.90 -3.51
CA LEU A 110 -0.23 -19.71 -2.93
C LEU A 110 -0.77 -20.79 -1.98
N ILE A 111 -1.74 -20.45 -1.13
CA ILE A 111 -2.38 -21.40 -0.21
C ILE A 111 -3.12 -22.50 -0.99
N SER A 112 -3.88 -22.14 -2.02
CA SER A 112 -4.60 -23.10 -2.88
C SER A 112 -3.63 -23.99 -3.68
N GLY A 113 -2.52 -23.43 -4.18
CA GLY A 113 -1.48 -24.21 -4.84
C GLY A 113 -0.83 -25.21 -3.88
N ALA A 114 -0.41 -24.74 -2.71
CA ALA A 114 0.23 -25.57 -1.69
C ALA A 114 -0.69 -26.69 -1.19
N SER A 115 -2.00 -26.41 -0.99
CA SER A 115 -2.97 -27.43 -0.58
C SER A 115 -3.18 -28.52 -1.65
N LYS A 116 -2.97 -28.18 -2.92
CA LYS A 116 -3.00 -29.11 -4.07
C LYS A 116 -1.64 -29.79 -4.35
N GLY A 117 -0.63 -29.54 -3.51
CA GLY A 117 0.69 -30.16 -3.61
C GLY A 117 1.73 -29.39 -4.44
N ASP A 118 1.48 -28.13 -4.77
CA ASP A 118 2.49 -27.27 -5.41
C ASP A 118 3.62 -26.96 -4.42
N THR A 119 4.77 -27.60 -4.64
CA THR A 119 5.97 -27.44 -3.80
C THR A 119 6.60 -26.05 -3.90
N ASN A 120 6.42 -25.36 -5.02
CA ASN A 120 6.92 -23.99 -5.18
C ASN A 120 6.08 -23.02 -4.35
N ALA A 121 4.75 -23.16 -4.42
CA ALA A 121 3.83 -22.38 -3.61
C ALA A 121 4.08 -22.62 -2.11
N LEU A 122 4.29 -23.88 -1.71
CA LEU A 122 4.64 -24.23 -0.33
C LEU A 122 5.97 -23.61 0.12
N SER A 123 7.01 -23.62 -0.74
CA SER A 123 8.31 -23.01 -0.44
C SER A 123 8.21 -21.49 -0.28
N MET A 124 7.45 -20.82 -1.16
CA MET A 124 7.21 -19.38 -1.08
C MET A 124 6.47 -19.01 0.20
N LEU A 125 5.42 -19.77 0.55
CA LEU A 125 4.71 -19.58 1.82
C LEU A 125 5.61 -19.78 3.03
N GLY A 126 6.51 -20.77 3.00
CA GLY A 126 7.48 -21.00 4.06
C GLY A 126 8.44 -19.81 4.25
N GLN A 127 9.00 -19.29 3.16
CA GLN A 127 9.88 -18.11 3.21
C GLN A 127 9.14 -16.87 3.73
N MET A 128 7.89 -16.66 3.29
CA MET A 128 7.04 -15.58 3.78
C MET A 128 6.73 -15.75 5.27
N ALA A 129 6.39 -16.97 5.72
CA ALA A 129 6.15 -17.28 7.13
C ALA A 129 7.37 -16.95 7.99
N GLU A 130 8.56 -17.35 7.56
CA GLU A 130 9.82 -17.05 8.25
C GLU A 130 10.04 -15.54 8.36
N GLN A 131 9.92 -14.79 7.26
CA GLN A 131 10.07 -13.33 7.28
C GLN A 131 9.04 -12.67 8.19
N MET A 132 7.77 -13.07 8.09
CA MET A 132 6.68 -12.54 8.90
C MET A 132 6.87 -12.86 10.38
N SER A 133 7.42 -14.02 10.73
CA SER A 133 7.67 -14.41 12.14
C SER A 133 8.67 -13.51 12.85
N THR A 134 9.54 -12.81 12.10
CA THR A 134 10.50 -11.85 12.65
C THR A 134 9.89 -10.48 12.96
N THR A 135 8.68 -10.22 12.46
CA THR A 135 7.94 -8.99 12.78
C THR A 135 7.28 -9.09 14.16
N GLN A 136 6.78 -7.97 14.71
CA GLN A 136 5.95 -7.99 15.91
C GLN A 136 4.48 -7.77 15.54
N GLY A 137 3.55 -8.32 16.33
CA GLY A 137 2.11 -8.08 16.15
C GLY A 137 1.41 -9.11 15.26
N ASP A 138 0.44 -8.64 14.48
CA ASP A 138 -0.52 -9.49 13.77
C ASP A 138 0.09 -10.28 12.63
N LEU A 139 1.10 -9.73 11.94
CA LEU A 139 1.79 -10.43 10.83
C LEU A 139 2.59 -11.63 11.34
N ALA A 140 3.25 -11.51 12.50
CA ALA A 140 3.92 -12.65 13.12
C ALA A 140 2.92 -13.74 13.54
N ARG A 141 1.74 -13.35 14.03
CA ARG A 141 0.66 -14.27 14.38
C ARG A 141 0.09 -14.95 13.13
N PHE A 142 -0.06 -14.23 12.03
CA PHE A 142 -0.48 -14.78 10.74
C PHE A 142 0.45 -15.90 10.24
N SER A 143 1.76 -15.80 10.46
CA SER A 143 2.71 -16.86 10.06
C SER A 143 2.34 -18.25 10.61
N THR A 144 1.71 -18.30 11.79
CA THR A 144 1.28 -19.55 12.44
C THR A 144 0.02 -20.16 11.82
N LEU A 145 -0.72 -19.37 11.04
CA LEU A 145 -1.98 -19.75 10.40
C LEU A 145 -1.78 -20.31 8.98
N ILE A 146 -0.59 -20.13 8.39
CA ILE A 146 -0.29 -20.63 7.05
C ILE A 146 -0.50 -22.14 6.94
N LYS A 147 -0.02 -22.92 7.92
CA LYS A 147 -0.20 -24.39 7.92
C LYS A 147 -1.68 -24.80 8.04
N PRO A 148 -2.47 -24.30 9.02
CA PRO A 148 -3.90 -24.53 9.07
C PRO A 148 -4.63 -24.17 7.76
N LEU A 149 -4.31 -23.04 7.14
CA LEU A 149 -4.92 -22.60 5.89
C LEU A 149 -4.60 -23.56 4.73
N VAL A 150 -3.35 -24.02 4.62
CA VAL A 150 -2.95 -25.03 3.62
C VAL A 150 -3.64 -26.37 3.88
N ASP A 151 -3.85 -26.74 5.14
CA ASP A 151 -4.53 -27.98 5.54
C ASP A 151 -6.05 -27.93 5.36
N GLY A 152 -6.60 -26.78 4.98
CA GLY A 152 -8.03 -26.62 4.67
C GLY A 152 -8.87 -26.02 5.80
N GLU A 153 -8.26 -25.46 6.85
CA GLU A 153 -9.01 -24.70 7.86
C GLU A 153 -9.60 -23.42 7.25
N ARG A 154 -10.90 -23.20 7.46
CA ARG A 154 -11.67 -22.07 6.91
C ARG A 154 -12.56 -21.39 7.96
N ASP A 155 -12.54 -21.90 9.19
CA ASP A 155 -13.30 -21.37 10.32
C ASP A 155 -12.70 -20.03 10.77
N ILE A 156 -13.41 -18.93 10.49
CA ILE A 156 -12.98 -17.56 10.79
C ILE A 156 -12.74 -17.39 12.28
N ASP A 157 -13.62 -17.92 13.13
CA ASP A 157 -13.52 -17.74 14.59
C ASP A 157 -12.26 -18.40 15.13
N LYS A 158 -11.92 -19.60 14.63
CA LYS A 158 -10.68 -20.28 15.00
C LYS A 158 -9.43 -19.59 14.49
N LEU A 159 -9.46 -19.10 13.25
CA LEU A 159 -8.32 -18.43 12.63
C LEU A 159 -8.05 -17.06 13.27
N CYS A 160 -9.09 -16.39 13.78
CA CYS A 160 -8.98 -15.04 14.33
C CYS A 160 -8.87 -14.97 15.86
N ASP A 161 -9.01 -16.08 16.60
CA ASP A 161 -9.03 -16.13 18.08
C ASP A 161 -7.89 -15.34 18.78
N LYS A 162 -6.70 -15.31 18.19
CA LYS A 162 -5.50 -14.69 18.80
C LYS A 162 -4.81 -13.67 17.90
N ILE A 163 -5.51 -13.14 16.91
CA ILE A 163 -4.97 -12.13 16.00
C ILE A 163 -5.68 -10.79 16.24
N GLY A 164 -4.97 -9.68 16.07
CA GLY A 164 -5.56 -8.36 16.13
C GLY A 164 -6.34 -8.01 14.86
N PRO A 165 -6.94 -6.81 14.83
CA PRO A 165 -7.89 -6.41 13.78
C PRO A 165 -7.26 -6.38 12.37
N THR A 166 -5.97 -6.05 12.29
CA THR A 166 -5.24 -5.99 11.01
C THR A 166 -5.09 -7.40 10.42
N GLY A 167 -4.71 -8.37 11.25
CA GLY A 167 -4.62 -9.76 10.80
C GLY A 167 -5.98 -10.41 10.54
N GLU A 168 -7.01 -10.05 11.30
CA GLU A 168 -8.39 -10.51 11.08
C GLU A 168 -8.90 -10.05 9.70
N SER A 169 -8.67 -8.79 9.33
CA SER A 169 -9.01 -8.26 8.00
C SER A 169 -8.33 -9.04 6.89
N LEU A 170 -7.03 -9.33 7.05
CA LEU A 170 -6.26 -10.13 6.10
C LEU A 170 -6.82 -11.55 5.95
N ILE A 171 -7.11 -12.24 7.06
CA ILE A 171 -7.67 -13.60 7.03
C ILE A 171 -9.01 -13.61 6.30
N LYS A 172 -9.90 -12.67 6.61
CA LYS A 172 -11.21 -12.57 5.96
C LYS A 172 -11.06 -12.38 4.44
N ALA A 173 -10.18 -11.49 4.01
CA ALA A 173 -9.91 -11.26 2.59
C ALA A 173 -9.32 -12.51 1.91
N ILE A 174 -8.40 -13.23 2.56
CA ILE A 174 -7.82 -14.47 2.02
C ILE A 174 -8.89 -15.56 1.86
N LEU A 175 -9.77 -15.73 2.86
CA LEU A 175 -10.84 -16.71 2.81
C LEU A 175 -11.86 -16.39 1.71
N GLU A 176 -12.16 -15.11 1.51
CA GLU A 176 -13.00 -14.67 0.38
C GLU A 176 -12.35 -15.05 -0.96
N GLU A 177 -11.07 -14.76 -1.15
CA GLU A 177 -10.34 -15.12 -2.37
C GLU A 177 -10.22 -16.63 -2.57
N LEU A 178 -9.97 -17.41 -1.52
CA LEU A 178 -9.96 -18.87 -1.57
C LEU A 178 -11.33 -19.43 -2.00
N SER A 179 -12.43 -18.85 -1.51
CA SER A 179 -13.77 -19.29 -1.91
C SER A 179 -14.03 -19.10 -3.41
N LYS A 180 -13.46 -18.06 -4.02
CA LYS A 180 -13.54 -17.82 -5.48
C LYS A 180 -12.76 -18.87 -6.27
N LEU A 181 -11.64 -19.35 -5.71
CA LEU A 181 -10.79 -20.37 -6.35
C LEU A 181 -11.34 -21.79 -6.21
N ASP A 182 -12.12 -22.08 -5.17
CA ASP A 182 -12.74 -23.39 -4.95
C ASP A 182 -14.04 -23.59 -5.78
N LEU A 183 -14.61 -22.51 -6.33
CA LEU A 183 -15.78 -22.55 -7.23
C LEU A 183 -15.43 -22.91 -8.69
N HIS A 184 -14.14 -23.15 -9.00
CA HIS A 184 -13.62 -23.48 -10.33
C HIS A 184 -12.95 -24.86 -10.34
#